data_AF-A0A2K4GER8-F1
#
_entry.id   AF-A0A2K4GER8-F1
#
_cell.length_a   1.000
_cell.length_b   1.000
_cell.length_c   1.000
_cell.angle_alpha   90.00
_cell.angle_beta   90.00
_cell.angle_gamma   90.00
#
_symmetry.space_group_name_H-M   'P 1'
#
loop_
_entity.id
_entity.type
_entity.pdbx_description
1 polymer ?
#
loop_
_entity_poly.entity_id
_entity_poly.type
_entity_poly.pdbx_seq_one_letter_code
_entity_poly.pdbx_strand_id
1 'polypeptide(L)' 'MQRIPLKDFVTKVGQLKAATALRMSQGGISKALKADREVYVTEFDDGSFEAEEVKPFPAQTQRLAG' A
#
# COMPACT_ATOMS: atom_id res chain seq x y z
N MET A 1 -5.25 6.68 -16.03
CA MET A 1 -4.81 6.78 -14.62
C MET A 1 -5.96 6.53 -13.66
N GLN A 2 -5.90 5.47 -12.85
CA GLN A 2 -6.90 5.17 -11.81
C GLN A 2 -6.19 4.97 -10.46
N ARG A 3 -6.68 5.66 -9.42
CA ARG A 3 -6.17 5.51 -8.04
C ARG A 3 -7.19 4.75 -7.19
N ILE A 4 -6.77 3.69 -6.51
CA ILE A 4 -7.62 2.87 -5.63
C ILE A 4 -6.88 2.52 -4.33
N PRO A 5 -7.58 2.25 -3.22
CA PRO A 5 -6.95 1.75 -2.01
C PRO A 5 -6.20 0.43 -2.24
N LEU A 6 -5.07 0.23 -1.56
CA LEU A 6 -4.28 -1.02 -1.63
C LEU A 6 -5.13 -2.25 -1.32
N LYS A 7 -6.04 -2.14 -0.35
CA LYS A 7 -6.97 -3.22 0.03
C LYS A 7 -7.87 -3.64 -1.13
N ASP A 8 -8.37 -2.68 -1.90
CA ASP A 8 -9.26 -2.94 -3.03
C ASP A 8 -8.47 -3.51 -4.21
N PHE A 9 -7.27 -2.98 -4.46
CA PHE A 9 -6.36 -3.55 -5.46
C PHE A 9 -6.02 -5.01 -5.15
N VAL A 10 -5.66 -5.32 -3.90
CA VAL A 10 -5.39 -6.70 -3.46
C VAL A 10 -6.62 -7.59 -3.58
N THR A 11 -7.82 -7.07 -3.29
CA THR A 11 -9.07 -7.81 -3.49
C THR A 11 -9.28 -8.18 -4.96
N LYS A 12 -8.94 -7.27 -5.88
CA LYS A 12 -9.08 -7.46 -7.34
C LYS A 12 -8.07 -8.47 -7.91
N VAL A 13 -6.80 -8.39 -7.52
CA VAL A 13 -5.71 -9.15 -8.17
C VAL A 13 -5.10 -10.26 -7.32
N GLY A 14 -5.35 -10.27 -6.01
CA GLY A 14 -4.72 -11.15 -5.04
C GLY A 14 -3.35 -10.65 -4.56
N GLN A 15 -2.94 -11.07 -3.35
CA GLN A 15 -1.73 -10.56 -2.70
C GLN A 15 -0.44 -10.81 -3.49
N LEU A 16 -0.30 -11.99 -4.11
CA LEU A 16 0.93 -12.33 -4.84
C LEU A 16 1.11 -11.43 -6.07
N LYS A 17 0.05 -11.23 -6.86
CA LYS A 17 0.09 -10.34 -8.04
C LYS A 17 0.29 -8.88 -7.64
N ALA A 18 -0.37 -8.43 -6.57
CA ALA A 18 -0.16 -7.09 -6.04
C ALA A 18 1.29 -6.86 -5.59
N ALA A 19 1.89 -7.83 -4.89
CA ALA A 19 3.28 -7.78 -4.49
C ALA A 19 4.23 -7.68 -5.70
N THR A 20 4.01 -8.50 -6.73
CA THR A 20 4.79 -8.43 -7.98
C THR A 20 4.64 -7.07 -8.67
N ALA A 21 3.40 -6.58 -8.84
CA ALA A 21 3.12 -5.31 -9.51
C ALA A 21 3.79 -4.12 -8.79
N LEU A 22 3.76 -4.12 -7.45
CA LEU A 22 4.33 -3.05 -6.63
C LEU A 22 5.80 -3.26 -6.26
N ARG A 23 6.45 -4.31 -6.80
CA ARG A 23 7.84 -4.69 -6.50
C ARG A 23 8.10 -4.85 -4.99
N MET A 24 7.13 -5.42 -4.28
CA MET A 24 7.16 -5.71 -2.85
C MET A 24 7.18 -7.22 -2.60
N SER A 25 7.45 -7.63 -1.36
CA SER A 25 7.19 -9.01 -0.92
C SER A 25 5.73 -9.21 -0.54
N GLN A 26 5.21 -10.44 -0.67
CA GLN A 26 3.86 -10.78 -0.20
C GLN A 26 3.71 -10.52 1.31
N GLY A 27 4.78 -10.75 2.09
CA GLY A 27 4.82 -10.39 3.52
C GLY A 27 4.71 -8.87 3.76
N GLY A 28 5.30 -8.03 2.91
CA GLY A 28 5.18 -6.58 2.96
C GLY A 28 3.75 -6.10 2.72
N ILE A 29 3.07 -6.67 1.72
CA ILE A 29 1.65 -6.40 1.45
C ILE A 29 0.79 -6.86 2.64
N SER A 30 1.01 -8.07 3.16
CA SER A 30 0.29 -8.60 4.32
C SER A 30 0.45 -7.71 5.56
N LYS A 31 1.68 -7.25 5.84
CA LYS A 31 1.96 -6.32 6.94
C LYS A 31 1.23 -4.99 6.75
N ALA A 32 1.19 -4.46 5.53
CA ALA A 32 0.51 -3.19 5.26
C ALA A 32 -1.00 -3.27 5.51
N LEU A 33 -1.64 -4.35 5.04
CA LEU A 33 -3.07 -4.59 5.24
C LEU A 33 -3.41 -4.83 6.73
N LYS A 34 -2.59 -5.60 7.44
CA LYS A 34 -2.80 -5.86 8.89
C LYS A 34 -2.66 -4.62 9.76
N ALA A 35 -1.79 -3.70 9.36
CA ALA A 35 -1.58 -2.44 10.06
C ALA A 35 -2.56 -1.34 9.63
N ASP A 36 -3.54 -1.65 8.78
CA ASP A 36 -4.53 -0.72 8.22
C ASP A 36 -3.89 0.59 7.71
N ARG A 37 -2.73 0.45 7.04
CA ARG A 37 -2.00 1.60 6.49
C ARG A 37 -2.84 2.24 5.39
N GLU A 38 -2.90 3.56 5.39
CA GLU A 38 -3.55 4.33 4.34
C GLU A 38 -2.66 4.36 3.08
N VAL A 39 -2.76 3.30 2.27
CA VAL A 39 -1.98 3.13 1.04
C VAL A 39 -2.90 3.14 -0.17
N TYR A 40 -2.50 3.87 -1.21
CA TYR A 40 -3.19 3.93 -2.49
C TYR A 40 -2.29 3.43 -3.61
N VAL A 41 -2.89 2.76 -4.59
CA VAL A 41 -2.24 2.26 -5.80
C VAL A 41 -2.76 3.03 -7.00
N THR A 42 -1.85 3.53 -7.82
CA THR A 42 -2.14 4.21 -9.08
C THR A 42 -1.76 3.29 -10.24
N GLU A 43 -2.72 2.97 -11.11
CA GLU A 43 -2.49 2.32 -12.40
C GLU A 43 -2.29 3.40 -13.49
N PHE A 44 -1.14 3.37 -14.14
CA PHE A 44 -0.78 4.28 -15.24
C PHE A 44 -1.20 3.69 -16.59
N ASP A 45 -1.26 4.56 -17.60
CA ASP A 45 -1.74 4.18 -18.94
C ASP A 45 -0.77 3.22 -19.67
N ASP A 46 0.48 3.14 -19.22
CA ASP A 46 1.50 2.18 -19.68
C ASP A 46 1.40 0.81 -18.98
N GLY A 47 0.43 0.64 -18.08
CA GLY A 47 0.23 -0.58 -17.29
C GLY A 47 1.16 -0.72 -16.09
N SER A 48 1.98 0.28 -15.79
CA SER A 48 2.75 0.31 -14.55
C SER A 48 1.88 0.66 -13.35
N PHE A 49 2.34 0.25 -12.17
CA PHE A 49 1.69 0.53 -10.89
C PHE A 49 2.65 1.24 -9.95
N GLU A 50 2.19 2.30 -9.30
CA GLU A 50 2.88 2.91 -8.16
C GLU A 50 1.99 2.87 -6.92
N ALA A 51 2.61 2.87 -5.74
CA ALA A 51 1.91 2.93 -4.47
C ALA A 51 2.46 4.04 -3.58
N GLU A 52 1.55 4.80 -2.98
CA GLU A 52 1.84 5.89 -2.06
C GLU A 52 1.17 5.62 -0.72
N GLU A 53 1.86 5.93 0.37
CA GLU A 53 1.30 5.86 1.70
C GLU A 53 1.11 7.26 2.29
N VAL A 54 -0.09 7.53 2.79
CA VAL A 54 -0.42 8.75 3.51
C VAL A 54 -0.15 8.53 5.00
N LYS A 55 0.61 9.45 5.62
CA LYS A 55 0.86 9.47 7.06
C LYS A 55 0.72 10.87 7.63
N PRO A 56 0.24 11.00 8.87
CA PRO A 56 0.40 12.23 9.64
C PRO A 56 1.88 12.64 9.73
N PHE A 57 2.12 13.94 9.77
CA PHE A 57 3.44 14.50 10.07
C PHE A 57 3.42 15.12 11.47
N PRO A 58 4.36 14.75 12.37
CA PRO A 58 5.47 13.81 12.16
C PRO A 58 5.00 12.35 12.09
N ALA A 59 5.63 11.56 11.21
CA ALA A 59 5.27 10.15 11.00
C ALA A 59 5.57 9.26 12.22
N GLN A 60 6.46 9.71 13.10
CA GLN A 60 6.75 9.07 14.36
C GLN A 60 6.01 9.83 15.46
N THR A 61 4.88 9.28 15.92
CA THR A 61 4.28 9.72 17.17
C THR A 61 5.37 9.56 18.24
N GLN A 62 5.79 10.67 18.86
CA GLN A 62 6.66 10.57 20.03
C GLN A 62 5.97 9.62 20.99
N ARG A 63 6.61 8.49 21.27
CA ARG A 63 6.15 7.55 22.28
C ARG A 63 6.21 8.37 23.56
N LEU A 64 5.07 8.91 24.01
CA LEU A 64 4.97 9.63 25.26
C LEU A 64 5.57 8.68 26.30
N ALA A 65 6.73 9.05 26.83
CA ALA A 65 7.37 8.29 27.89
C ALA A 65 6.41 8.38 29.08
N GLY A 66 5.72 7.27 29.36
CA GLY A 66 4.96 7.08 30.58
C GLY A 66 5.88 6.76 31.74
#